data_AF-A0A5J4ZE73-F1
#
_entry.id   AF-A0A5J4ZE73-F1
#
_cell.length_a   1.000
_cell.length_b   1.000
_cell.length_c   1.000
_cell.angle_alpha   90.00
_cell.angle_beta   90.00
_cell.angle_gamma   90.00
#
_symmetry.space_group_name_H-M   'P 1'
#
loop_
_entity.id
_entity.type
_entity.pdbx_description
1 polymer ?
#
loop_
_entity_poly.entity_id
_entity_poly.type
_entity_poly.pdbx_seq_one_letter_code
_entity_poly.pdbx_strand_id
1 'polypeptide(L)'
;MLQYCQAQAIGEAASSYIQEDLKMDYVYDYMFHLLNEYAKLLKFKPTIPSMAVELCPERMACGEEGNWKKFMVESLVESPTDTIPCTLPPPYDPPALKDFLDEKFKSTKQVEMWENEYWDKRNGKKP
;
A
#
# COMPACT_ATOMS: atom_id res chain seq x y z
N MET A 1 17.72 0.90 -33.41
CA MET A 1 17.37 -0.52 -33.23
C MET A 1 17.58 -0.97 -31.77
N LEU A 2 18.76 -0.80 -31.17
CA LEU A 2 19.02 -1.13 -29.76
C LEU A 2 18.03 -0.51 -28.74
N GLN A 3 17.65 0.76 -28.92
CA GLN A 3 16.69 1.44 -28.03
C GLN A 3 15.26 0.90 -28.11
N TYR A 4 14.85 0.38 -29.28
CA TYR A 4 13.51 -0.17 -29.49
C TYR A 4 13.34 -1.51 -28.77
N CYS A 5 14.34 -2.39 -28.84
CA CYS A 5 14.34 -3.65 -28.11
C CYS A 5 14.30 -3.45 -26.59
N GLN A 6 15.00 -2.44 -26.08
CA GLN A 6 14.99 -2.13 -24.65
C GLN A 6 13.63 -1.59 -24.19
N ALA A 7 13.01 -0.69 -24.95
CA ALA A 7 11.66 -0.21 -24.66
C ALA A 7 10.62 -1.34 -24.70
N GLN A 8 10.73 -2.23 -25.70
CA GLN A 8 9.85 -3.40 -25.81
C GLN A 8 10.00 -4.34 -24.62
N ALA A 9 11.23 -4.68 -24.22
CA ALA A 9 11.48 -5.54 -23.07
C ALA A 9 10.92 -4.96 -21.77
N ILE A 10 11.02 -3.64 -21.57
CA ILE A 10 10.41 -2.95 -20.42
C ILE A 10 8.88 -3.06 -20.47
N GLY A 11 8.28 -2.85 -21.64
CA GLY A 11 6.83 -2.96 -21.81
C GLY A 11 6.30 -4.37 -21.55
N GLU A 12 7.00 -5.39 -22.05
CA GLU A 12 6.67 -6.80 -21.80
C GLU A 12 6.77 -7.13 -20.31
N ALA A 13 7.88 -6.77 -19.66
CA ALA A 13 8.06 -7.02 -18.23
C ALA A 13 7.00 -6.30 -17.37
N ALA A 14 6.68 -5.04 -17.69
CA ALA A 14 5.64 -4.29 -16.99
C ALA A 14 4.25 -4.91 -17.19
N SER A 15 3.93 -5.36 -18.41
CA SER A 15 2.66 -6.03 -18.69
C SER A 15 2.55 -7.35 -17.94
N SER A 16 3.61 -8.16 -17.91
CA SER A 16 3.65 -9.40 -17.14
C SER A 16 3.43 -9.15 -15.65
N TYR A 17 4.10 -8.15 -15.07
CA TYR A 17 3.91 -7.79 -13.66
C TYR A 17 2.45 -7.41 -13.34
N ILE A 18 1.81 -6.60 -14.18
CA ILE A 18 0.39 -6.24 -13.96
C ILE A 18 -0.53 -7.46 -14.03
N GLN A 19 -0.26 -8.40 -14.94
CA GLN A 19 -1.09 -9.59 -15.12
C GLN A 19 -0.85 -10.67 -14.06
N GLU A 20 0.38 -10.80 -13.58
CA GLU A 20 0.80 -11.90 -12.72
C GLU A 20 0.84 -11.50 -11.24
N ASP A 21 1.37 -10.31 -10.94
CA ASP A 21 1.71 -9.85 -9.59
C ASP A 21 0.82 -8.71 -9.07
N LEU A 22 0.05 -8.02 -9.94
CA LEU A 22 -0.92 -6.99 -9.57
C LEU A 22 -2.37 -7.40 -9.86
N LYS A 23 -2.68 -8.67 -9.63
CA LYS A 23 -4.05 -9.20 -9.75
C LYS A 23 -4.98 -8.53 -8.75
N MET A 24 -6.24 -8.34 -9.13
CA MET A 24 -7.26 -7.78 -8.22
C MET A 24 -7.38 -8.57 -6.92
N ASP A 25 -7.22 -9.90 -6.96
CA ASP A 25 -7.20 -10.75 -5.77
C ASP A 25 -6.12 -10.29 -4.76
N TYR A 26 -4.91 -9.99 -5.25
CA TYR A 26 -3.83 -9.48 -4.39
C TYR A 26 -4.10 -8.06 -3.88
N VAL A 27 -4.76 -7.21 -4.68
CA VAL A 27 -5.18 -5.88 -4.22
C VAL A 27 -6.19 -6.00 -3.07
N TYR A 28 -7.18 -6.88 -3.20
CA TYR A 28 -8.17 -7.10 -2.15
C TYR A 28 -7.57 -7.75 -0.90
N ASP A 29 -6.70 -8.75 -1.06
CA ASP A 29 -5.96 -9.37 0.04
C ASP A 29 -5.09 -8.34 0.77
N TYR A 30 -4.41 -7.46 0.02
CA TYR A 30 -3.62 -6.38 0.59
C TYR A 30 -4.47 -5.38 1.38
N MET A 31 -5.59 -4.91 0.82
CA MET A 31 -6.50 -3.99 1.52
C MET A 31 -7.05 -4.62 2.80
N PHE A 32 -7.46 -5.89 2.73
CA PHE A 32 -7.96 -6.63 3.89
C PHE A 32 -6.88 -6.77 4.96
N HIS A 33 -5.67 -7.19 4.59
CA HIS A 33 -4.56 -7.33 5.51
C HIS A 33 -4.20 -5.99 6.18
N LEU A 34 -4.09 -4.91 5.40
CA LEU A 34 -3.76 -3.57 5.89
C LEU A 34 -4.78 -3.10 6.94
N LEU A 35 -6.07 -3.22 6.66
CA LEU A 35 -7.13 -2.81 7.58
C LEU A 35 -7.11 -3.65 8.86
N ASN A 36 -6.85 -4.95 8.77
CA ASN A 36 -6.75 -5.83 9.93
C ASN A 36 -5.54 -5.52 10.82
N GLU A 37 -4.35 -5.36 10.23
CA GLU A 37 -3.15 -5.02 11.02
C GLU A 37 -3.26 -3.62 11.63
N TYR A 38 -3.83 -2.65 10.89
CA TYR A 38 -4.08 -1.31 11.42
C TYR A 38 -5.08 -1.32 12.58
N ALA A 39 -6.14 -2.12 12.50
CA ALA A 39 -7.14 -2.24 13.57
C ALA A 39 -6.52 -2.70 14.90
N LYS A 40 -5.46 -3.52 14.87
CA LYS A 40 -4.74 -3.97 16.07
C LYS A 40 -4.00 -2.83 16.79
N LEU A 41 -3.70 -1.74 16.11
CA LEU A 41 -3.01 -0.58 16.68
C LEU A 41 -3.98 0.33 17.47
N LEU A 42 -5.29 0.16 17.30
CA LEU A 42 -6.29 1.00 17.95
C LEU A 42 -6.28 0.76 19.47
N LYS A 43 -6.06 1.84 20.23
CA LYS A 43 -6.02 1.83 21.71
C LYS A 43 -7.39 2.12 22.35
N PHE A 44 -8.45 2.13 21.55
CA PHE A 44 -9.81 2.43 21.99
C PHE A 44 -10.79 1.46 21.33
N LYS A 45 -11.96 1.31 21.94
CA LYS A 45 -13.06 0.52 21.36
C LYS A 45 -13.83 1.39 20.36
N PRO A 46 -13.86 1.05 19.06
CA PRO A 46 -14.65 1.81 18.08
C PRO A 46 -16.12 1.83 18.47
N THR A 47 -16.77 2.98 18.29
CA THR A 47 -18.21 3.17 18.48
C THR A 47 -18.78 3.82 17.23
N ILE A 48 -19.98 3.43 16.83
CA ILE A 48 -20.65 3.97 15.64
C ILE A 48 -21.19 5.36 15.98
N PRO A 49 -20.76 6.43 15.28
CA PRO A 49 -21.31 7.77 15.48
C PRO A 49 -22.80 7.84 15.13
N SER A 50 -23.56 8.70 15.81
CA SER A 50 -25.01 8.85 15.57
C SER A 50 -25.37 9.30 14.16
N MET A 51 -24.47 10.02 13.50
CA MET A 51 -24.63 10.52 12.12
C MET A 51 -23.98 9.61 11.07
N ALA A 52 -23.52 8.42 11.46
CA ALA A 52 -22.94 7.48 10.50
C ALA A 52 -24.03 6.96 9.54
N VAL A 53 -23.72 7.01 8.25
CA VAL A 53 -24.57 6.40 7.22
C VAL A 53 -23.97 5.06 6.86
N GLU A 54 -24.78 4.01 6.98
CA GLU A 54 -24.40 2.68 6.53
C GLU A 54 -24.21 2.66 5.02
N LEU A 55 -23.04 2.19 4.59
CA LEU A 55 -22.74 1.86 3.21
C LEU A 55 -22.77 0.34 3.06
N CYS A 56 -23.68 -0.13 2.22
CA CYS A 56 -23.72 -1.51 1.76
C CYS A 56 -23.26 -1.56 0.29
N PRO A 57 -22.64 -2.67 -0.15
CA PRO A 57 -22.22 -2.82 -1.54
C PRO A 57 -23.31 -2.52 -2.58
N GLU A 58 -24.54 -2.93 -2.30
CA GLU A 58 -25.72 -2.69 -3.14
C GLU A 58 -26.05 -1.19 -3.21
N ARG A 59 -25.89 -0.49 -2.09
CA ARG A 59 -26.11 0.97 -2.00
C ARG A 59 -25.04 1.72 -2.78
N MET A 60 -23.79 1.23 -2.80
CA MET A 60 -22.72 1.80 -3.62
C MET A 60 -23.00 1.63 -5.12
N ALA A 61 -23.51 0.47 -5.55
CA ALA A 61 -23.85 0.21 -6.95
C ALA A 61 -25.14 0.92 -7.43
N CYS A 62 -25.97 1.42 -6.50
CA CYS A 62 -27.32 1.91 -6.80
C CYS A 62 -27.32 3.17 -7.68
N GLY A 63 -26.42 4.12 -7.40
CA GLY A 63 -26.32 5.40 -8.10
C GLY A 63 -25.54 5.36 -9.41
N GLU A 64 -25.00 4.20 -9.75
CA GLU A 64 -24.09 4.03 -10.87
C GLU A 64 -24.81 3.44 -12.09
N GLU A 65 -24.27 3.68 -13.29
CA GLU A 65 -24.85 3.22 -14.54
C GLU A 65 -23.82 2.54 -15.45
N GLY A 66 -24.31 1.84 -16.47
CA GLY A 66 -23.49 1.19 -17.49
C GLY A 66 -22.50 0.15 -16.92
N ASN A 67 -21.27 0.18 -17.44
CA ASN A 67 -20.23 -0.79 -17.07
C ASN A 67 -19.86 -0.71 -15.58
N TRP A 68 -19.94 0.48 -14.98
CA TRP A 68 -19.56 0.67 -13.58
C TRP A 68 -20.50 -0.08 -12.65
N LYS A 69 -21.81 0.09 -12.86
CA LYS A 69 -22.84 -0.69 -12.16
C LYS A 69 -22.64 -2.19 -12.35
N LYS A 70 -22.41 -2.62 -13.60
CA LYS A 70 -22.19 -4.03 -13.93
C LYS A 70 -21.03 -4.61 -13.13
N PHE A 71 -19.86 -3.98 -13.17
CA PHE A 71 -18.67 -4.46 -12.47
C PHE A 71 -18.84 -4.43 -10.95
N MET A 72 -19.51 -3.43 -10.40
CA MET A 72 -19.80 -3.37 -8.96
C MET A 72 -20.70 -4.51 -8.50
N VAL A 73 -21.75 -4.82 -9.28
CA VAL A 73 -22.67 -5.93 -8.98
C VAL A 73 -21.97 -7.28 -9.13
N GLU A 74 -21.16 -7.47 -10.18
CA GLU A 74 -20.38 -8.70 -10.39
C GLU A 74 -19.30 -8.91 -9.32
N SER A 75 -18.85 -7.84 -8.66
CA SER A 75 -17.86 -7.90 -7.57
C SER A 75 -18.48 -8.10 -6.18
N LEU A 76 -19.80 -8.30 -6.09
CA LEU A 76 -20.46 -8.57 -4.83
C LEU A 76 -20.03 -9.92 -4.27
N VAL A 77 -19.61 -9.93 -3.00
CA VAL A 77 -19.26 -11.17 -2.31
C VAL A 77 -20.55 -11.93 -1.98
N GLU A 78 -20.81 -13.03 -2.68
CA GLU A 78 -22.01 -13.86 -2.45
C GLU A 78 -21.94 -14.66 -1.14
N SER A 79 -20.73 -15.08 -0.75
CA SER A 79 -20.48 -15.79 0.49
C SER A 79 -19.06 -15.55 1.01
N PRO A 80 -18.88 -15.52 2.35
CA PRO A 80 -17.54 -15.53 2.92
C PRO A 80 -16.85 -16.86 2.54
N THR A 81 -15.58 -16.78 2.18
CA THR A 81 -14.76 -17.98 1.97
C THR A 81 -14.28 -18.53 3.32
N ASP A 82 -14.33 -19.84 3.50
CA ASP A 82 -13.75 -20.52 4.67
C ASP A 82 -12.21 -20.58 4.60
N THR A 83 -11.63 -20.20 3.47
CA THR A 83 -10.18 -20.08 3.31
C THR A 83 -9.69 -18.85 4.06
N ILE A 84 -8.81 -19.06 5.03
CA ILE A 84 -8.06 -17.98 5.66
C ILE A 84 -7.32 -17.15 4.59
N PRO A 85 -7.28 -15.80 4.74
CA PRO A 85 -6.56 -14.93 3.81
C PRO A 85 -5.13 -15.41 3.63
N CYS A 86 -4.56 -15.19 2.45
CA CYS A 86 -3.16 -15.51 2.23
C CYS A 86 -2.27 -14.72 3.21
N THR A 87 -1.24 -15.36 3.74
CA THR A 87 -0.18 -14.63 4.42
C THR A 87 0.58 -13.89 3.33
N LEU A 88 0.43 -12.56 3.28
CA LEU A 88 1.27 -11.74 2.40
C LEU A 88 2.73 -12.12 2.65
N PRO A 89 3.48 -12.52 1.60
CA PRO A 89 4.90 -12.75 1.77
C PRO A 89 5.50 -11.44 2.31
N PRO A 90 6.45 -11.53 3.25
CA PRO A 90 7.10 -10.33 3.74
C PRO A 90 7.66 -9.56 2.52
N PRO A 91 7.46 -8.23 2.45
CA PRO A 91 7.80 -7.44 1.26
C PRO A 91 9.29 -7.48 0.92
N TYR A 92 10.10 -7.94 1.86
CA TYR A 92 11.53 -8.17 1.73
C TYR A 92 11.84 -9.54 2.33
N ASP A 93 12.78 -10.27 1.71
CA ASP A 93 13.44 -11.36 2.43
C ASP A 93 14.13 -10.79 3.70
N PRO A 94 14.30 -11.58 4.78
CA PRO A 94 14.85 -11.04 6.02
C PRO A 94 16.23 -10.36 5.87
N PRO A 95 17.17 -10.88 5.05
CA PRO A 95 18.38 -10.15 4.67
C PRO A 95 18.12 -8.79 4.00
N ALA A 96 17.31 -8.73 2.96
CA ALA A 96 17.00 -7.51 2.22
C ALA A 96 16.28 -6.48 3.10
N LEU A 97 15.42 -6.92 4.02
CA LEU A 97 14.77 -6.05 5.00
C LEU A 97 15.81 -5.41 5.91
N LYS A 98 16.76 -6.20 6.39
CA LYS A 98 17.83 -5.73 7.25
C LYS A 98 18.72 -4.72 6.53
N ASP A 99 19.12 -5.03 5.29
CA ASP A 99 19.95 -4.14 4.49
C ASP A 99 19.26 -2.80 4.24
N PHE A 100 17.96 -2.82 3.90
CA PHE A 100 17.15 -1.62 3.74
C PHE A 100 17.07 -0.80 5.04
N LEU A 101 16.82 -1.45 6.18
CA LEU A 101 16.75 -0.77 7.47
C LEU A 101 18.09 -0.15 7.87
N ASP A 102 19.19 -0.85 7.62
CA ASP A 102 20.55 -0.36 7.89
C ASP A 102 20.91 0.84 6.99
N GLU A 103 20.56 0.80 5.71
CA GLU A 103 20.75 1.90 4.77
C GLU A 103 19.92 3.14 5.15
N LYS A 104 18.65 2.91 5.51
CA LYS A 104 17.76 3.96 6.02
C LYS A 104 18.34 4.59 7.28
N PHE A 105 18.83 3.79 8.22
CA PHE A 105 19.42 4.28 9.47
C PHE A 105 20.67 5.12 9.21
N LYS A 106 21.60 4.64 8.36
CA LYS A 106 22.81 5.39 7.97
C LYS A 106 22.46 6.73 7.33
N SER A 107 21.50 6.73 6.40
CA SER A 107 21.06 7.94 5.69
C SER A 107 20.45 8.95 6.66
N THR A 108 19.61 8.49 7.59
CA THR A 108 18.98 9.33 8.61
C THR A 108 20.05 9.99 9.49
N LYS A 109 21.01 9.21 9.98
CA LYS A 109 22.11 9.71 10.82
C LYS A 109 22.97 10.74 10.08
N GLN A 110 23.23 10.54 8.80
CA GLN A 110 23.99 11.48 7.97
C GLN A 110 23.27 12.84 7.85
N VAL A 111 21.95 12.82 7.63
CA VAL A 111 21.14 14.03 7.59
C VAL A 111 21.13 14.74 8.95
N GLU A 112 20.95 14.01 10.05
CA GLU A 112 21.02 14.58 11.40
C GLU A 112 22.37 15.26 11.68
N MET A 113 23.49 14.67 11.24
CA MET A 113 24.81 15.29 11.36
C MET A 113 24.90 16.61 10.58
N TRP A 114 24.41 16.63 9.34
CA TRP A 114 24.39 17.85 8.53
C TRP A 114 23.50 18.94 9.12
N GLU A 115 22.34 18.57 9.68
CA GLU A 115 21.46 19.50 10.38
C GLU A 115 22.15 20.10 11.61
N ASN A 116 22.79 19.27 12.43
CA ASN A 116 23.54 19.72 13.60
C ASN A 116 24.67 20.68 13.20
N GLU A 117 25.50 20.32 12.21
CA GLU A 117 26.55 21.20 11.71
C GLU A 117 26.00 22.53 11.17
N TYR A 118 24.87 22.50 10.47
CA TYR A 118 24.22 23.69 9.94
C TYR A 118 23.77 24.62 11.07
N TRP A 119 23.11 24.07 12.09
CA TRP A 119 22.63 24.83 13.24
C TRP A 119 23.78 25.36 14.10
N ASP A 120 24.85 24.59 14.30
CA ASP A 120 26.05 25.02 15.03
C ASP A 120 26.75 26.20 14.35
N LYS A 121 26.93 26.13 13.01
CA LYS A 121 27.49 27.23 12.22
C LYS A 121 26.61 28.48 12.26
N ARG A 122 25.29 28.32 12.34
CA ARG A 122 24.32 29.42 12.44
C ARG A 122 24.34 30.06 13.84
N ASN A 123 24.44 29.25 14.90
CA ASN A 123 24.46 29.72 16.28
C ASN A 123 25.81 30.31 16.69
N GLY A 124 26.91 29.87 16.07
CA GLY A 124 28.25 30.44 16.21
C GLY A 124 28.44 31.76 15.45
N LYS A 125 27.52 32.12 14.54
CA LYS A 125 27.42 33.45 13.91
C LYS A 125 26.43 34.33 14.69
N LYS A 126 26.75 34.66 15.95
CA LYS A 126 26.18 35.86 16.58
C LYS A 126 27.19 37.00 16.43
N PRO A 127 26.77 38.23 16.04
CA PRO A 127 27.65 39.40 16.10
C PRO A 127 28.10 39.68 17.54
#